data_AF-A0AAE5P1V6-F1
#
_entry.id   AF-A0AAE5P1V6-F1
#
_cell.length_a   1.000
_cell.length_b   1.000
_cell.length_c   1.000
_cell.angle_alpha   90.00
_cell.angle_beta   90.00
_cell.angle_gamma   90.00
#
_symmetry.space_group_name_H-M   'P 1'
#
loop_
_entity.id
_entity.type
_entity.pdbx_description
1 polymer ?
#
loop_
_entity_poly.entity_id
_entity_poly.type
_entity_poly.pdbx_seq_one_letter_code
_entity_poly.pdbx_strand_id
1 'polypeptide(L)'
;LNMIKRKTGNSSDVVIREIKMGGASDIKTAIVYIEGIVDNQSIQDYLLQSMMKDDHKEEINQHNAIDLLSKDIMTIGNISSITNLDDLFASLMAGDTLILVDGVKQALSASTKGGEKRS
;
A
#
# COMPACT_ATOMS: atom_id res chain seq x y z
N LEU A 1 -11.02 2.20 -4.94
CA LEU A 1 -11.35 2.71 -3.59
C LEU A 1 -12.82 2.55 -3.18
N ASN A 2 -13.79 3.02 -3.97
CA ASN A 2 -15.23 2.91 -3.60
C ASN A 2 -15.71 1.47 -3.32
N MET A 3 -15.22 0.49 -4.07
CA MET A 3 -15.52 -0.92 -3.83
C MET A 3 -15.08 -1.37 -2.44
N ILE A 4 -13.89 -0.93 -1.99
CA ILE A 4 -13.34 -1.30 -0.68
C ILE A 4 -14.24 -0.74 0.42
N LYS A 5 -14.55 0.56 0.37
CA LYS A 5 -15.46 1.22 1.31
C LYS A 5 -16.82 0.51 1.39
N ARG A 6 -17.40 0.09 0.25
CA ARG A 6 -18.68 -0.63 0.24
C ARG A 6 -18.58 -2.03 0.86
N LYS A 7 -17.56 -2.81 0.51
CA LYS A 7 -17.35 -4.17 1.03
C LYS A 7 -17.04 -4.19 2.52
N THR A 8 -16.38 -3.15 3.03
CA THR A 8 -16.08 -3.00 4.46
C THR A 8 -17.18 -2.27 5.24
N GLY A 9 -18.34 -2.02 4.62
CA GLY A 9 -19.48 -1.38 5.28
C GLY A 9 -19.24 0.09 5.67
N ASN A 10 -18.27 0.76 5.05
CA ASN A 10 -17.75 2.06 5.47
C ASN A 10 -17.28 2.07 6.94
N SER A 11 -16.69 0.97 7.40
CA SER A 11 -16.10 0.93 8.73
C SER A 11 -15.11 2.07 8.92
N SER A 12 -15.19 2.74 10.07
CA SER A 12 -14.25 3.78 10.49
C SER A 12 -12.84 3.24 10.67
N ASP A 13 -12.70 1.93 10.89
CA ASP A 13 -11.41 1.29 11.10
C ASP A 13 -10.61 1.18 9.79
N VAL A 14 -11.26 1.33 8.63
CA VAL A 14 -10.57 1.25 7.33
C VAL A 14 -10.03 2.61 6.94
N VAL A 15 -8.72 2.76 7.04
CA VAL A 15 -8.01 3.98 6.67
C VAL A 15 -7.59 3.90 5.22
N ILE A 16 -7.90 4.94 4.46
CA ILE A 16 -7.48 5.12 3.07
C ILE A 16 -6.71 6.43 2.98
N ARG A 17 -5.43 6.35 2.60
CA ARG A 17 -4.57 7.51 2.37
C ARG A 17 -4.20 7.60 0.90
N GLU A 18 -4.57 8.70 0.27
CA GLU A 18 -4.23 8.98 -1.12
C GLU A 18 -2.98 9.86 -1.16
N ILE A 19 -2.02 9.48 -2.00
CA ILE A 19 -0.76 10.16 -2.22
C ILE A 19 -0.48 10.27 -3.72
N LYS A 20 0.32 11.25 -4.10
CA LYS A 20 0.74 11.46 -5.48
C LYS A 20 2.23 11.18 -5.61
N MET A 21 2.61 10.43 -6.62
CA MET A 21 3.99 10.02 -6.91
C MET A 21 4.37 10.33 -8.36
N GLY A 22 5.67 10.30 -8.64
CA GLY A 22 6.19 10.43 -10.00
C GLY A 22 6.25 11.87 -10.53
N GLY A 23 6.33 12.89 -9.66
CA GLY A 23 6.66 14.26 -10.04
C GLY A 23 5.77 14.84 -11.16
N ALA A 24 6.24 14.72 -12.41
CA ALA A 24 5.52 15.13 -13.62
C ALA A 24 4.39 14.18 -14.07
N SER A 25 4.48 12.89 -13.73
CA SER A 25 3.52 11.83 -14.10
C SER A 25 2.24 11.84 -13.26
N ASP A 26 2.19 12.61 -12.16
CA ASP A 26 1.06 12.75 -11.21
C ASP A 26 0.33 11.43 -10.92
N ILE A 27 1.09 10.36 -10.63
CA ILE A 27 0.53 9.03 -10.39
C ILE A 27 -0.18 9.04 -9.05
N LYS A 28 -1.48 8.80 -9.08
CA LYS A 28 -2.29 8.65 -7.87
C LYS A 28 -2.09 7.26 -7.31
N THR A 29 -1.72 7.20 -6.05
CA THR A 29 -1.58 5.95 -5.32
C THR A 29 -2.38 6.04 -4.03
N ALA A 30 -2.96 4.92 -3.61
CA ALA A 30 -3.72 4.84 -2.39
C ALA A 30 -3.19 3.71 -1.51
N ILE A 31 -2.96 4.03 -0.25
CA ILE A 31 -2.60 3.07 0.80
C ILE A 31 -3.88 2.79 1.60
N VAL A 32 -4.17 1.52 1.82
CA VAL A 32 -5.38 1.06 2.51
C VAL A 32 -5.03 0.04 3.58
N TYR A 33 -5.46 0.27 4.81
CA TYR A 33 -5.20 -0.61 5.95
C TYR A 33 -6.31 -0.53 6.99
N ILE A 34 -6.29 -1.44 7.97
CA ILE A 34 -7.21 -1.41 9.12
C ILE A 34 -6.48 -0.86 10.35
N GLU A 35 -6.96 0.26 10.86
CA GLU A 35 -6.49 0.89 12.09
C GLU A 35 -6.74 -0.04 13.29
N GLY A 36 -5.74 -0.18 14.16
CA GLY A 36 -5.82 -1.04 15.35
C GLY A 36 -5.37 -2.49 15.15
N ILE A 37 -5.21 -2.96 13.91
CA ILE A 37 -4.59 -4.27 13.60
C ILE A 37 -3.12 -4.11 13.19
N VAL A 38 -2.83 -2.99 12.54
CA VAL A 38 -1.55 -2.67 11.96
C VAL A 38 -0.71 -1.84 12.94
N ASP A 39 0.61 -2.07 12.98
CA ASP A 39 1.55 -1.16 13.63
C ASP A 39 1.63 0.14 12.80
N ASN A 40 0.75 1.07 13.16
CA ASN A 40 0.53 2.30 12.40
C ASN A 40 1.80 3.16 12.28
N GLN A 41 2.71 3.12 13.25
CA GLN A 41 3.94 3.93 13.20
C GLN A 41 4.91 3.40 12.15
N SER A 42 5.13 2.08 12.13
CA SER A 42 6.06 1.45 11.18
C SER A 42 5.59 1.63 9.74
N ILE A 43 4.29 1.54 9.47
CA ILE A 43 3.78 1.81 8.11
C ILE A 43 3.88 3.28 7.76
N GLN A 44 3.29 4.12 8.62
CA GLN A 44 3.05 5.50 8.25
C GLN A 44 4.37 6.21 8.04
N ASP A 45 5.36 5.98 8.92
CA ASP A 45 6.66 6.63 8.75
C ASP A 45 7.44 6.00 7.60
N TYR A 46 7.46 4.68 7.43
CA TYR A 46 8.29 4.09 6.37
C TYR A 46 7.67 4.14 4.97
N LEU A 47 6.40 3.76 4.78
CA LEU A 47 5.77 3.81 3.47
C LEU A 47 5.63 5.24 2.98
N LEU A 48 5.20 6.17 3.84
CA LEU A 48 5.08 7.56 3.41
C LEU A 48 6.47 8.17 3.15
N GLN A 49 7.47 7.95 4.01
CA GLN A 49 8.80 8.49 3.74
C GLN A 49 9.44 7.87 2.51
N SER A 50 9.29 6.56 2.26
CA SER A 50 9.83 5.91 1.06
C SER A 50 9.13 6.42 -0.19
N MET A 51 7.81 6.58 -0.16
CA MET A 51 7.05 7.07 -1.31
C MET A 51 7.16 8.60 -1.52
N MET A 52 7.51 9.35 -0.48
CA MET A 52 7.75 10.79 -0.56
C MET A 52 9.22 11.14 -0.85
N LYS A 53 10.17 10.22 -0.60
CA LYS A 53 11.58 10.41 -0.92
C LYS A 53 11.74 10.69 -2.41
N ASP A 54 12.44 11.79 -2.69
CA ASP A 54 12.53 12.43 -4.01
C ASP A 54 13.28 11.61 -5.06
N ASP A 55 14.07 10.61 -4.65
CA ASP A 55 15.05 9.94 -5.51
C ASP A 55 14.45 9.18 -6.72
N HIS A 56 13.14 8.89 -6.72
CA HIS A 56 12.46 8.17 -7.81
C HIS A 56 11.33 8.97 -8.49
N LYS A 57 11.14 10.25 -8.12
CA LYS A 57 10.02 11.06 -8.64
C LYS A 57 10.11 11.37 -10.12
N GLU A 58 11.29 11.34 -10.74
CA GLU A 58 11.42 11.68 -12.16
C GLU A 58 11.27 10.48 -13.12
N GLU A 59 11.41 9.24 -12.63
CA GLU A 59 11.37 8.03 -13.47
C GLU A 59 10.11 7.16 -13.26
N ILE A 60 9.35 7.38 -12.17
CA ILE A 60 8.12 6.64 -11.91
C ILE A 60 7.03 6.99 -12.92
N ASN A 61 6.56 5.96 -13.62
CA ASN A 61 5.42 5.95 -14.54
C ASN A 61 4.53 4.72 -14.25
N GLN A 62 3.35 4.63 -14.85
CA GLN A 62 2.39 3.55 -14.55
C GLN A 62 2.92 2.13 -14.82
N HIS A 63 3.92 1.97 -15.70
CA HIS A 63 4.47 0.66 -16.07
C HIS A 63 5.52 0.15 -15.08
N ASN A 64 6.28 1.05 -14.44
CA ASN A 64 7.34 0.69 -13.49
C ASN A 64 6.97 0.98 -12.02
N ALA A 65 5.87 1.69 -11.76
CA ALA A 65 5.46 2.05 -10.41
C ALA A 65 5.34 0.83 -9.50
N ILE A 66 4.67 -0.26 -9.93
CA ILE A 66 4.54 -1.47 -9.10
C ILE A 66 5.90 -2.11 -8.80
N ASP A 67 6.80 -2.20 -9.79
CA ASP A 67 8.12 -2.82 -9.61
C ASP A 67 9.01 -2.01 -8.66
N LEU A 68 9.04 -0.68 -8.84
CA LEU A 68 9.81 0.24 -7.99
C LEU A 68 9.27 0.25 -6.56
N LEU A 69 7.95 0.38 -6.41
CA LEU A 69 7.31 0.30 -5.09
C LEU A 69 7.55 -1.05 -4.44
N SER A 70 7.48 -2.15 -5.20
CA SER A 70 7.76 -3.47 -4.67
C SER A 70 9.19 -3.56 -4.12
N LYS A 71 10.20 -3.05 -4.85
CA LYS A 71 11.59 -3.05 -4.41
C LYS A 71 11.79 -2.24 -3.12
N ASP A 72 11.21 -1.04 -3.06
CA ASP A 72 11.32 -0.19 -1.87
C ASP A 72 10.72 -0.86 -0.64
N ILE A 73 9.51 -1.43 -0.79
CA ILE A 73 8.78 -2.02 0.33
C ILE A 73 9.38 -3.37 0.77
N MET A 74 9.96 -4.13 -0.17
CA MET A 74 10.71 -5.36 0.13
C MET A 74 11.86 -5.14 1.11
N THR A 75 12.43 -3.92 1.16
CA THR A 75 13.49 -3.62 2.13
C THR A 75 12.99 -3.58 3.58
N ILE A 76 11.68 -3.50 3.78
CA ILE A 76 11.04 -3.21 5.07
C ILE A 76 10.20 -4.41 5.56
N GLY A 77 9.68 -5.22 4.64
CA GLY A 77 8.90 -6.40 4.99
C GLY A 77 8.56 -7.29 3.80
N ASN A 78 7.73 -8.30 4.05
CA ASN A 78 7.24 -9.18 3.00
C ASN A 78 6.17 -8.47 2.18
N ILE A 79 6.39 -8.42 0.86
CA ILE A 79 5.42 -7.92 -0.10
C ILE A 79 4.87 -9.06 -0.95
N SER A 80 3.64 -8.92 -1.40
CA SER A 80 3.00 -9.82 -2.36
C SER A 80 2.16 -9.02 -3.35
N SER A 81 2.20 -9.41 -4.62
CA SER A 81 1.33 -8.82 -5.64
C SER A 81 -0.01 -9.54 -5.67
N ILE A 82 -1.09 -8.78 -5.66
CA ILE A 82 -2.46 -9.26 -5.67
C ILE A 82 -3.16 -8.76 -6.94
N THR A 83 -3.73 -9.67 -7.71
CA THR A 83 -4.50 -9.34 -8.92
C THR A 83 -6.01 -9.53 -8.74
N ASN A 84 -6.41 -10.14 -7.62
CA ASN A 84 -7.74 -10.67 -7.38
C ASN A 84 -8.40 -9.85 -6.27
N LEU A 85 -9.67 -9.49 -6.44
CA LEU A 85 -10.37 -8.72 -5.41
C LEU A 85 -10.59 -9.51 -4.13
N ASP A 86 -10.87 -10.81 -4.22
CA ASP A 86 -11.10 -11.64 -3.03
C ASP A 86 -9.83 -11.74 -2.16
N ASP A 87 -8.67 -11.96 -2.78
CA ASP A 87 -7.39 -11.98 -2.07
C ASP A 87 -7.04 -10.60 -1.49
N LEU A 88 -7.38 -9.53 -2.20
CA LEU A 88 -7.20 -8.16 -1.71
C LEU A 88 -8.00 -7.93 -0.43
N PHE A 89 -9.26 -8.35 -0.41
CA PHE A 89 -10.09 -8.26 0.80
C PHE A 89 -9.59 -9.18 1.91
N ALA A 90 -9.17 -10.40 1.58
CA ALA A 90 -8.61 -11.34 2.54
C ALA A 90 -7.36 -10.76 3.23
N SER A 91 -6.41 -10.21 2.45
CA SER A 91 -5.22 -9.53 2.99
C SER A 91 -5.57 -8.34 3.86
N LEU A 92 -6.51 -7.48 3.42
CA LEU A 92 -6.96 -6.34 4.23
C LEU A 92 -7.52 -6.80 5.57
N MET A 93 -8.42 -7.79 5.57
CA MET A 93 -9.02 -8.35 6.77
C MET A 93 -8.00 -9.07 7.65
N ALA A 94 -6.95 -9.63 7.04
CA ALA A 94 -5.87 -10.25 7.77
C ALA A 94 -5.07 -9.20 8.56
N GLY A 95 -5.04 -7.94 8.13
CA GLY A 95 -4.21 -6.88 8.72
C GLY A 95 -3.00 -6.51 7.87
N ASP A 96 -3.00 -6.86 6.59
CA ASP A 96 -1.98 -6.39 5.66
C ASP A 96 -2.33 -5.00 5.16
N THR A 97 -1.32 -4.29 4.68
CA THR A 97 -1.48 -2.98 4.07
C THR A 97 -1.46 -3.08 2.57
N LEU A 98 -2.53 -2.59 1.95
CA LEU A 98 -2.71 -2.60 0.51
C LEU A 98 -2.21 -1.29 -0.10
N ILE A 99 -1.58 -1.39 -1.25
CA ILE A 99 -1.09 -0.25 -2.02
C ILE A 99 -1.64 -0.41 -3.44
N LEU A 100 -2.33 0.63 -3.89
CA LEU A 100 -3.09 0.66 -5.14
C LEU A 100 -2.57 1.80 -5.99
N VAL A 101 -2.15 1.52 -7.21
CA VAL A 101 -1.68 2.53 -8.16
C VAL A 101 -2.75 2.76 -9.22
N ASP A 102 -3.10 4.02 -9.47
CA ASP A 102 -4.11 4.38 -10.46
C ASP A 102 -3.65 4.00 -11.89
N GLY A 103 -4.56 3.41 -12.64
CA GLY A 103 -4.28 2.81 -13.95
C GLY A 103 -3.64 1.42 -13.91
N VAL A 104 -3.29 0.88 -12.73
CA VAL A 104 -2.70 -0.46 -12.60
C VAL A 104 -3.72 -1.44 -12.02
N LYS A 105 -3.88 -2.61 -12.67
CA LYS A 105 -4.81 -3.66 -12.23
C LYS A 105 -4.30 -4.49 -11.06
N GLN A 106 -3.04 -4.35 -10.70
CA GLN A 106 -2.39 -5.08 -9.62
C GLN A 106 -2.31 -4.20 -8.38
N ALA A 107 -2.55 -4.80 -7.22
CA ALA A 107 -2.32 -4.22 -5.91
C ALA A 107 -1.08 -4.85 -5.29
N LEU A 108 -0.39 -4.12 -4.43
CA LEU A 108 0.65 -4.67 -3.57
C LEU A 108 0.08 -4.84 -2.16
N SER A 109 0.39 -5.96 -1.52
CA SER A 109 0.09 -6.23 -0.12
C SER A 109 1.39 -6.32 0.65
N ALA A 110 1.57 -5.44 1.63
CA ALA A 110 2.69 -5.44 2.54
C ALA A 110 2.25 -6.04 3.88
N SER A 111 2.93 -7.09 4.32
CA SER A 111 2.71 -7.67 5.64
C SER A 111 3.29 -6.73 6.70
N THR A 112 2.37 -6.08 7.41
CA THR A 112 2.68 -4.99 8.35
C THR A 112 2.09 -5.25 9.73
N LYS A 113 1.62 -6.48 9.95
CA LYS A 113 1.24 -6.95 11.28
C LYS A 113 2.46 -6.88 12.16
N GLY A 114 2.27 -6.33 13.36
CA GLY A 114 3.32 -6.03 14.34
C GLY A 114 4.46 -7.04 14.25
N GLY A 115 5.63 -6.53 13.88
CA GLY A 115 6.81 -7.34 13.68
C GLY A 115 7.11 -8.10 14.96
N GLU A 116 6.70 -9.36 15.01
CA GLU A 116 7.45 -10.35 15.77
C GLU A 116 8.78 -10.50 15.03
N LYS A 117 9.72 -9.60 15.36
CA LYS A 117 11.04 -10.07 15.75
C LYS A 117 10.77 -11.17 16.78
N ARG A 118 10.70 -12.40 16.29
CA ARG A 118 10.91 -13.58 17.12
C ARG A 118 12.29 -13.39 17.73
N SER A 119 12.34 -13.08 19.01
CA SER A 119 13.50 -13.22 19.89
C SER A 119 12.99 -13.49 21.29
#